data_AF-A0A1I5G9Q7-F1
#
_entry.id   AF-A0A1I5G9Q7-F1
#
_cell.length_a   1.000
_cell.length_b   1.000
_cell.length_c   1.000
_cell.angle_alpha   90.00
_cell.angle_beta   90.00
_cell.angle_gamma   90.00
#
_symmetry.space_group_name_H-M   'P 1'
#
loop_
_entity.id
_entity.type
_entity.pdbx_description
1 polymer ?
#
loop_
_entity_poly.entity_id
_entity_poly.type
_entity_poly.pdbx_seq_one_letter_code
_entity_poly.pdbx_strand_id
1 'polypeptide(L)'
;MRRRPNICDACVRLQKRSNPDAQTSLDRWIPYCDAFPEGVPNEIYRNGFDHRNPFEGDRGIRFELRPGGERALAAYESAAARKQNAASGQGTAPGQGRGTGQGG
;
A
#
# COMPACT_ATOMS: atom_id res chain seq x y z
N MET A 1 -6.11 14.11 -5.28
CA MET A 1 -4.96 13.31 -4.78
C MET A 1 -5.24 11.85 -5.07
N ARG A 2 -4.34 11.13 -5.74
CA ARG A 2 -4.49 9.68 -5.98
C ARG A 2 -4.14 8.93 -4.69
N ARG A 3 -5.04 8.07 -4.22
CA ARG A 3 -4.80 7.19 -3.07
C ARG A 3 -3.55 6.33 -3.33
N ARG A 4 -2.75 6.09 -2.28
CA ARG A 4 -1.56 5.22 -2.36
C ARG A 4 -1.98 3.79 -2.75
N PRO A 5 -1.18 3.08 -3.56
CA PRO A 5 -1.38 1.66 -3.79
C PRO A 5 -1.35 0.89 -2.47
N ASN A 6 -2.18 -0.13 -2.37
CA ASN A 6 -2.39 -0.95 -1.18
C ASN A 6 -2.71 -2.36 -1.66
N ILE A 7 -2.31 -3.36 -0.89
CA ILE A 7 -2.46 -4.76 -1.27
C ILE A 7 -3.94 -5.17 -1.39
N CYS A 8 -4.85 -4.49 -0.67
CA CYS A 8 -6.28 -4.79 -0.72
C CYS A 8 -6.86 -4.62 -2.13
N ASP A 9 -6.37 -3.67 -2.94
CA ASP A 9 -6.86 -3.48 -4.33
C ASP A 9 -6.62 -4.70 -5.24
N ALA A 10 -5.70 -5.60 -4.85
CA ALA A 10 -5.43 -6.86 -5.54
C ALA A 10 -6.14 -8.08 -4.91
N CYS A 11 -6.86 -7.89 -3.81
CA CYS A 11 -7.47 -8.99 -3.05
C CYS A 11 -8.79 -9.45 -3.68
N VAL A 12 -9.02 -10.75 -3.74
CA VAL A 12 -10.28 -11.35 -4.23
C VAL A 12 -11.46 -11.06 -3.31
N ARG A 13 -11.20 -10.84 -2.02
CA ARG A 13 -12.21 -10.61 -1.00
C ARG A 13 -12.61 -9.14 -0.86
N LEU A 14 -11.88 -8.21 -1.48
CA LEU A 14 -12.17 -6.79 -1.34
C LEU A 14 -13.43 -6.41 -2.11
N GLN A 15 -14.41 -5.91 -1.39
CA GLN A 15 -15.65 -5.35 -1.90
C GLN A 15 -15.80 -3.88 -1.50
N LYS A 16 -16.71 -3.16 -2.16
CA LYS A 16 -17.01 -1.75 -1.88
C LYS A 16 -18.51 -1.56 -1.81
N ARG A 17 -18.99 -0.91 -0.76
CA ARG A 17 -20.39 -0.50 -0.62
C ARG A 17 -20.48 1.02 -0.58
N SER A 18 -21.60 1.57 -1.06
CA SER A 18 -21.85 3.01 -0.96
C SER A 18 -21.96 3.41 0.51
N ASN A 19 -21.35 4.54 0.85
CA ASN A 19 -21.51 5.20 2.13
C ASN A 19 -22.63 6.26 2.02
N PRO A 20 -23.83 6.04 2.57
CA PRO A 20 -24.89 7.05 2.56
C PRO A 20 -24.53 8.30 3.37
N ASP A 21 -23.68 8.15 4.40
CA ASP A 21 -23.23 9.22 5.28
C ASP A 21 -21.98 9.95 4.76
N ALA A 22 -21.61 9.73 3.50
CA ALA A 22 -20.44 10.37 2.90
C ALA A 22 -20.65 11.88 2.76
N GLN A 23 -19.97 12.65 3.62
CA GLN A 23 -19.92 14.10 3.52
C GLN A 23 -19.01 14.59 2.37
N THR A 24 -18.11 13.72 1.88
CA THR A 24 -17.18 14.05 0.79
C THR A 24 -17.12 12.95 -0.25
N SER A 25 -16.70 13.30 -1.48
CA SER A 25 -16.47 12.31 -2.55
C SER A 25 -15.37 11.28 -2.21
N LEU A 26 -14.51 11.57 -1.23
CA LEU A 26 -13.46 10.64 -0.80
C LEU A 26 -14.01 9.50 0.08
N ASP A 27 -15.10 9.75 0.80
CA ASP A 27 -15.70 8.80 1.74
C ASP A 27 -16.94 8.11 1.15
N ARG A 28 -17.22 8.31 -0.14
CA ARG A 28 -18.36 7.76 -0.88
C ARG A 28 -18.43 6.23 -0.86
N TRP A 29 -17.30 5.55 -0.65
CA TRP A 29 -17.19 4.10 -0.71
C TRP A 29 -16.54 3.54 0.55
N ILE A 30 -17.21 2.60 1.20
CA ILE A 30 -16.67 1.83 2.32
C ILE A 30 -16.06 0.54 1.76
N PRO A 31 -14.73 0.36 1.82
CA PRO A 31 -14.10 -0.91 1.50
C PRO A 31 -14.39 -1.91 2.61
N TYR A 32 -14.75 -3.15 2.27
CA TYR A 32 -14.99 -4.22 3.24
C TYR A 32 -14.58 -5.57 2.63
N CYS A 33 -14.40 -6.58 3.46
CA CYS A 33 -14.09 -7.95 3.03
C CYS A 33 -14.54 -8.96 4.10
N ASP A 34 -14.36 -10.26 3.87
CA ASP A 34 -14.77 -11.29 4.83
C ASP A 34 -14.04 -11.19 6.19
N ALA A 35 -12.79 -10.71 6.19
CA ALA A 35 -12.01 -10.43 7.40
C ALA A 35 -12.63 -9.27 8.21
N PHE A 36 -13.08 -8.22 7.53
CA PHE A 36 -13.65 -7.01 8.11
C PHE A 36 -14.96 -6.63 7.41
N PRO A 37 -16.09 -7.28 7.75
CA PRO A 37 -17.37 -7.05 7.05
C PRO A 37 -17.95 -5.66 7.34
N GLU A 38 -17.59 -5.04 8.46
CA GLU A 38 -18.03 -3.68 8.81
C GLU A 38 -17.25 -2.61 8.03
N GLY A 39 -16.04 -2.93 7.61
CA GLY A 39 -15.18 -2.07 6.82
C GLY A 39 -13.71 -2.31 7.13
N VAL A 40 -12.86 -2.28 6.11
CA VAL A 40 -11.41 -2.44 6.28
C VAL A 40 -10.85 -1.22 7.02
N PRO A 41 -10.15 -1.41 8.15
CA PRO A 41 -9.53 -0.32 8.89
C PRO A 41 -8.61 0.52 8.01
N ASN A 42 -8.54 1.83 8.30
CA ASN A 42 -7.67 2.74 7.55
C ASN A 42 -6.18 2.38 7.66
N GLU A 43 -5.76 1.71 8.74
CA GLU A 43 -4.39 1.22 8.88
C GLU A 43 -4.04 0.15 7.84
N ILE A 44 -5.01 -0.67 7.47
CA ILE A 44 -4.83 -1.66 6.42
C ILE A 44 -5.03 -1.00 5.05
N TYR A 45 -6.16 -0.33 4.87
CA TYR A 45 -6.57 0.19 3.58
C TYR A 45 -5.80 1.46 3.18
N ARG A 46 -5.70 2.49 4.04
CA ARG A 46 -5.03 3.77 3.71
C ARG A 46 -3.52 3.76 3.99
N ASN A 47 -3.08 3.13 5.09
CA ASN A 47 -1.64 3.07 5.44
C ASN A 47 -0.89 1.94 4.71
N GLY A 48 -1.62 1.00 4.10
CA GLY A 48 -1.05 -0.05 3.25
C GLY A 48 -0.39 -1.17 4.04
N PHE A 49 -0.94 -1.54 5.20
CA PHE A 49 -0.51 -2.74 5.93
C PHE A 49 -0.56 -3.96 5.01
N ASP A 50 0.48 -4.78 5.08
CA ASP A 50 0.57 -6.00 4.31
C ASP A 50 -0.29 -7.08 4.96
N HIS A 51 -1.54 -7.20 4.50
CA HIS A 51 -2.50 -8.17 5.02
C HIS A 51 -2.27 -9.61 4.54
N ARG A 52 -1.05 -9.92 4.05
CA ARG A 52 -0.50 -11.28 4.09
C ARG A 52 -0.14 -11.68 5.52
N ASN A 53 0.16 -10.70 6.36
CA ASN A 53 0.39 -10.88 7.79
C ASN A 53 -0.95 -10.84 8.55
N PRO A 54 -1.07 -11.61 9.65
CA PRO A 54 -2.25 -11.56 10.51
C PRO A 54 -2.42 -10.15 11.09
N PHE A 55 -3.67 -9.72 11.21
CA PHE A 55 -4.05 -8.47 11.84
C PHE A 55 -5.11 -8.73 12.91
N GLU A 56 -5.08 -7.97 14.01
CA GLU A 56 -6.05 -8.15 15.09
C GLU A 56 -7.49 -7.97 14.58
N GLY A 57 -8.33 -9.00 14.79
CA GLY A 57 -9.72 -8.99 14.35
C GLY A 57 -9.97 -9.41 12.90
N ASP A 58 -8.95 -9.88 12.16
CA ASP A 58 -9.08 -10.35 10.77
C ASP A 58 -9.76 -11.72 10.59
N ARG A 59 -10.21 -12.33 11.69
CA ARG A 59 -10.89 -13.64 11.74
C ARG A 59 -10.06 -14.78 11.13
N GLY A 60 -8.74 -14.61 11.07
CA GLY A 60 -7.81 -15.57 10.45
C GLY A 60 -7.85 -15.57 8.91
N ILE A 61 -8.53 -14.61 8.30
CA ILE A 61 -8.65 -14.51 6.84
C ILE A 61 -7.51 -13.65 6.31
N ARG A 62 -6.72 -14.21 5.40
CA ARG A 62 -5.55 -13.55 4.82
C ARG A 62 -5.80 -13.13 3.37
N PHE A 63 -4.89 -12.29 2.87
CA PHE A 63 -4.84 -11.87 1.48
C PHE A 63 -4.83 -13.08 0.52
N GLU A 64 -5.63 -12.97 -0.54
CA GLU A 64 -5.61 -13.88 -1.69
C GLU A 64 -5.76 -13.06 -2.96
N LEU A 65 -4.87 -13.31 -3.92
CA LEU A 65 -4.81 -12.56 -5.15
C LEU A 65 -6.04 -12.86 -6.04
N ARG A 66 -6.74 -11.81 -6.49
CA ARG A 66 -7.81 -11.96 -7.47
C ARG A 66 -7.26 -12.18 -8.88
N PRO A 67 -7.96 -12.93 -9.75
CA PRO A 67 -7.63 -12.97 -11.17
C PRO A 67 -7.59 -11.55 -11.76
N GLY A 68 -6.50 -11.19 -12.45
CA GLY A 68 -6.29 -9.84 -12.99
C GLY A 68 -5.82 -8.79 -11.97
N GLY A 69 -5.52 -9.21 -10.72
CA GLY A 69 -5.02 -8.35 -9.65
C GLY A 69 -3.50 -8.12 -9.67
N GLU A 70 -2.76 -8.78 -10.56
CA GLU A 70 -1.30 -8.81 -10.62
C GLU A 70 -0.72 -7.40 -10.76
N ARG A 71 -1.35 -6.56 -11.59
CA ARG A 71 -0.92 -5.17 -11.80
C ARG A 71 -1.09 -4.31 -10.55
N ALA A 72 -2.14 -4.55 -9.76
CA ALA A 72 -2.37 -3.84 -8.50
C ALA A 72 -1.40 -4.31 -7.42
N LEU A 73 -1.13 -5.62 -7.36
CA LEU A 73 -0.14 -6.19 -6.44
C LEU A 73 1.27 -5.66 -6.75
N ALA A 74 1.70 -5.71 -8.01
CA ALA A 74 3.00 -5.19 -8.43
C ALA A 74 3.16 -3.69 -8.14
N ALA A 75 2.09 -2.90 -8.30
CA ALA A 75 2.09 -1.48 -7.96
C ALA A 75 2.26 -1.25 -6.45
N TYR A 76 1.63 -2.08 -5.61
CA TYR A 76 1.82 -2.07 -4.17
C TYR A 76 3.25 -2.45 -3.79
N GLU A 77 3.78 -3.56 -4.30
CA GLU A 77 5.13 -4.04 -3.98
C GLU A 77 6.20 -3.04 -4.39
N SER A 78 6.06 -2.43 -5.57
CA SER A 78 6.94 -1.35 -6.03
C SER A 78 6.87 -0.13 -5.11
N ALA A 79 5.69 0.21 -4.58
CA ALA A 79 5.53 1.32 -3.65
C ALA A 79 6.09 1.00 -2.26
N ALA A 80 5.92 -0.23 -1.79
CA ALA A 80 6.46 -0.73 -0.53
C ALA A 80 8.00 -0.75 -0.56
N ALA A 81 8.61 -1.24 -1.64
CA ALA A 81 10.06 -1.24 -1.84
C ALA A 81 10.64 0.19 -1.81
N ARG A 82 9.98 1.15 -2.48
CA ARG A 82 10.39 2.57 -2.40
C ARG A 82 10.32 3.12 -0.98
N LYS A 83 9.30 2.76 -0.19
CA LYS A 83 9.17 3.19 1.21
C LYS A 83 10.28 2.61 2.07
N GLN A 84 10.64 1.34 1.86
CA GLN A 84 11.74 0.68 2.56
C GLN A 84 13.08 1.36 2.22
N ASN A 85 13.37 1.61 0.94
CA ASN A 85 14.60 2.30 0.52
C ASN A 85 14.71 3.72 1.11
N ALA A 86 13.59 4.47 1.15
CA ALA A 86 13.57 5.80 1.76
C ALA A 86 13.78 5.76 3.29
N ALA A 87 13.29 4.72 3.97
CA ALA A 87 13.50 4.53 5.41
C ALA A 87 14.92 4.03 5.74
N SER A 88 15.58 3.33 4.81
CA SER A 88 16.92 2.74 5.00
C SER A 88 18.09 3.67 4.65
N GLY A 89 17.85 4.91 4.19
CA GLY A 89 18.92 5.90 3.96
C GLY A 89 19.97 5.52 2.92
N GLN A 90 19.78 4.48 2.11
CA GLN A 90 20.68 4.14 1.00
C GLN A 90 20.32 5.01 -0.21
N GLY A 91 20.61 6.30 -0.09
CA GLY A 91 20.80 7.17 -1.23
C GLY A 91 22.06 6.71 -1.95
N THR A 92 21.90 6.15 -3.15
CA THR A 92 23.00 5.94 -4.08
C THR A 92 23.62 7.31 -4.34
N ALA A 93 24.78 7.58 -3.73
CA ALA A 93 25.58 8.74 -4.07
C ALA A 93 26.01 8.61 -5.55
N PRO A 94 25.78 9.60 -6.42
CA PRO A 94 26.51 9.65 -7.67
C PRO A 94 27.95 10.01 -7.32
N GLY A 95 28.84 9.03 -7.44
CA GLY A 95 30.27 9.24 -7.32
C GLY A 95 30.73 10.32 -8.29
N GLN A 96 31.18 11.45 -7.75
CA GLN A 96 32.04 12.39 -8.48
C GLN A 96 33.43 12.26 -7.88
N GLY A 97 34.12 11.22 -8.34
CA GLY A 97 35.57 11.24 -8.34
C GLY A 97 36.03 12.16 -9.46
N ARG A 98 36.81 13.17 -9.10
CA ARG A 98 38.00 13.60 -9.85
C ARG A 98 38.79 14.59 -9.01
N GLY A 99 39.82 14.06 -8.35
CA GLY A 99 40.93 14.85 -7.84
C GLY A 99 41.86 15.23 -8.98
N THR A 100 42.34 16.46 -8.92
CA THR A 100 43.65 17.01 -9.36
C THR A 100 43.65 18.45 -8.80
N GLY A 101 44.54 18.95 -7.95
CA GLY A 101 45.93 18.62 -7.69
C GLY A 101 46.85 19.70 -8.27
N GLN A 102 47.05 20.82 -7.57
CA GLN A 102 48.19 21.79 -7.58
C GLN A 102 47.69 23.14 -7.01
N GLY A 103 48.29 23.80 -6.02
CA GLY A 103 49.66 23.76 -5.52
C GLY A 103 50.50 24.81 -6.24
N GLY A 104 50.78 25.94 -5.58
CA GLY A 104 51.70 26.99 -6.05
C GLY A 104 51.13 28.40 -5.90
#